data_AF-A0A6I7MW87-F1
#
_entry.id   AF-A0A6I7MW87-F1
#
_cell.length_a   1.000
_cell.length_b   1.000
_cell.length_c   1.000
_cell.angle_alpha   90.00
_cell.angle_beta   90.00
_cell.angle_gamma   90.00
#
_symmetry.space_group_name_H-M   'P 1'
#
loop_
_entity.id
_entity.type
_entity.pdbx_description
1 polymer ?
#
loop_
_entity_poly.entity_id
_entity_poly.type
_entity_poly.pdbx_seq_one_letter_code
_entity_poly.pdbx_strand_id
1 'polypeptide(L)' 'MDITKKAKEEIESRLDKIEDFIAKKGIGSTYLQKAQKTQRDINLVLVLGGILTVAGIVLWMKTKDSEE' A
#
# COMPACT_ATOMS: atom_id res chain seq x y z
N MET A 1 36.43 10.23 19.73
CA MET A 1 35.17 10.64 19.06
C MET A 1 34.88 9.82 17.81
N ASP A 2 35.87 9.48 16.98
CA ASP A 2 35.67 8.70 15.75
C ASP A 2 35.26 7.23 16.00
N ILE A 3 35.93 6.56 16.95
CA ILE A 3 35.67 5.15 17.29
C ILE A 3 34.25 4.97 17.85
N THR A 4 33.80 5.87 18.72
CA THR A 4 32.44 5.85 19.29
C THR A 4 31.38 6.07 18.21
N LYS A 5 31.65 6.93 17.22
CA LYS A 5 30.73 7.19 16.10
C LYS A 5 30.61 5.96 15.20
N LYS A 6 31.74 5.34 14.82
CA LYS A 6 31.75 4.10 14.05
C LYS A 6 31.06 2.95 14.78
N ALA A 7 31.29 2.82 16.08
CA ALA A 7 30.62 1.80 16.90
C ALA A 7 29.10 2.02 16.93
N LYS A 8 28.65 3.28 17.05
CA LYS A 8 27.23 3.62 16.99
C LYS A 8 26.62 3.28 15.63
N GLU A 9 27.25 3.69 14.53
CA GLU A 9 26.79 3.42 13.17
C GLU A 9 26.70 1.90 12.89
N GLU A 10 27.66 1.12 13.37
CA GLU A 10 27.63 -0.33 13.22
C GLU A 10 26.47 -0.97 14.00
N ILE A 11 26.20 -0.47 15.21
CA ILE A 11 25.06 -0.92 16.03
C ILE A 11 23.74 -0.57 15.35
N GLU A 12 23.57 0.67 14.86
CA GLU A 12 22.37 1.09 14.13
C GLU A 12 22.16 0.23 12.86
N SER A 13 23.20 0.03 12.06
CA SER A 13 23.09 -0.84 10.87
C SER A 13 22.72 -2.29 11.20
N ARG A 14 23.17 -2.81 12.36
CA ARG A 14 22.77 -4.15 12.83
C ARG A 14 21.33 -4.16 13.32
N LEU A 15 20.89 -3.10 14.00
CA LEU A 15 19.52 -2.95 14.46
C LEU A 15 18.55 -2.92 13.28
N ASP A 16 18.84 -2.09 12.27
CA ASP A 16 18.05 -1.97 11.04
C ASP A 16 17.90 -3.33 10.36
N LYS A 17 19.01 -4.10 10.24
CA LYS A 17 18.96 -5.44 9.64
C LYS A 17 18.05 -6.40 10.39
N ILE A 18 17.97 -6.29 11.72
CA ILE A 18 17.10 -7.13 12.54
C ILE A 18 15.64 -6.70 12.37
N GLU A 19 15.36 -5.41 12.39
CA GLU A 19 14.01 -4.88 12.14
C GLU A 19 13.49 -5.31 10.77
N ASP A 20 14.34 -5.18 9.74
CA ASP A 20 14.02 -5.59 8.37
C ASP A 20 13.78 -7.10 8.26
N PHE A 21 14.57 -7.90 9.00
CA PHE A 21 14.37 -9.35 9.10
C PHE A 21 13.04 -9.70 9.77
N ILE A 22 12.68 -9.02 10.86
CA ILE A 22 11.40 -9.24 11.55
C ILE A 22 10.23 -8.78 10.67
N ALA A 23 10.35 -7.64 9.99
CA ALA A 23 9.32 -7.15 9.08
C ALA A 23 9.07 -8.12 7.90
N LYS A 24 10.13 -8.78 7.41
CA LYS A 24 10.04 -9.70 6.25
C LYS A 24 9.75 -11.16 6.63
N LYS A 25 10.23 -11.62 7.80
CA LYS A 25 10.21 -13.04 8.19
C LYS A 25 9.73 -13.30 9.62
N GLY A 26 9.46 -12.26 10.40
CA GLY A 26 8.95 -12.38 11.76
C GLY A 26 7.57 -13.04 11.80
N ILE A 27 7.17 -13.48 13.00
CA ILE A 27 5.86 -14.07 13.23
C ILE A 27 4.79 -13.04 12.86
N GLY A 28 3.86 -13.40 11.98
CA GLY A 28 2.82 -12.48 11.52
C GLY A 28 3.19 -11.64 10.28
N SER A 29 4.46 -11.58 9.86
CA SER A 29 4.89 -10.80 8.68
C SER A 29 4.14 -11.18 7.41
N THR A 30 3.95 -12.48 7.15
CA THR A 30 3.16 -12.98 6.01
C THR A 30 1.69 -12.55 6.09
N TYR A 31 1.09 -12.52 7.27
CA TYR A 31 -0.29 -12.09 7.45
C TYR A 31 -0.45 -10.59 7.25
N LEU A 32 0.49 -9.79 7.78
CA LEU A 32 0.53 -8.35 7.58
C LEU A 32 0.72 -8.00 6.11
N GLN A 33 1.65 -8.65 5.41
CA GLN A 33 1.86 -8.45 3.98
C GLN A 33 0.62 -8.81 3.16
N LYS A 34 -0.05 -9.93 3.49
CA LYS A 34 -1.32 -10.30 2.85
C LYS A 34 -2.40 -9.25 3.11
N ALA A 35 -2.57 -8.79 4.34
CA ALA A 35 -3.56 -7.78 4.69
C ALA A 35 -3.31 -6.45 3.96
N GLN A 36 -2.06 -5.98 3.92
CA GLN A 36 -1.67 -4.77 3.17
C GLN A 36 -1.94 -4.91 1.68
N LYS A 37 -1.61 -6.07 1.09
CA LYS A 37 -1.89 -6.34 -0.32
C LYS A 37 -3.40 -6.33 -0.60
N THR A 38 -4.18 -7.04 0.21
CA THR A 38 -5.65 -7.06 0.09
C THR A 38 -6.26 -5.66 0.25
N GLN A 39 -5.79 -4.87 1.21
CA GLN A 39 -6.27 -3.50 1.42
C GLN A 39 -5.98 -2.62 0.20
N ARG A 40 -4.78 -2.73 -0.37
CA ARG A 40 -4.42 -2.01 -1.60
C ARG A 40 -5.29 -2.44 -2.77
N ASP A 41 -5.51 -3.74 -2.95
CA ASP A 41 -6.30 -4.27 -4.05
C ASP A 41 -7.78 -3.81 -3.93
N ILE A 42 -8.34 -3.80 -2.73
CA ILE A 42 -9.67 -3.23 -2.46
C ILE A 42 -9.72 -1.74 -2.79
N ASN A 43 -8.72 -0.95 -2.36
CA ASN A 43 -8.67 0.47 -2.68
C ASN A 43 -8.64 0.72 -4.20
N LEU A 44 -7.86 -0.07 -4.94
CA LEU A 44 -7.81 0.01 -6.40
C LEU A 44 -9.17 -0.31 -7.04
N VAL A 45 -9.83 -1.38 -6.59
CA VAL A 45 -11.15 -1.77 -7.08
C VAL A 45 -12.19 -0.70 -6.78
N LEU A 46 -12.18 -0.13 -5.58
CA LEU A 46 -13.11 0.94 -5.20
C LEU A 46 -12.93 2.20 -6.05
N VAL A 47 -11.69 2.60 -6.29
CA VAL A 47 -11.37 3.76 -7.13
C VAL A 47 -11.81 3.52 -8.58
N LEU A 48 -11.42 2.38 -9.17
CA LEU A 48 -11.78 2.05 -10.56
C LEU A 48 -13.29 1.89 -10.72
N GLY A 49 -13.94 1.18 -9.79
CA GLY A 49 -15.38 0.99 -9.78
C GLY A 49 -16.13 2.30 -9.63
N GLY A 50 -15.65 3.21 -8.77
CA GLY A 50 -16.20 4.56 -8.62
C GLY A 50 -16.13 5.37 -9.91
N ILE A 51 -14.96 5.39 -10.57
CA ILE A 51 -14.77 6.08 -11.86
C ILE A 51 -15.73 5.53 -12.92
N LEU A 52 -15.79 4.20 -13.06
CA LEU A 52 -16.66 3.55 -14.04
C LEU A 52 -18.14 3.82 -13.77
N THR A 53 -18.55 3.83 -12.50
CA THR A 53 -19.93 4.12 -12.09
C THR A 53 -20.30 5.55 -12.47
N VAL A 54 -19.46 6.53 -12.15
CA VAL A 54 -19.70 7.94 -12.51
C VAL A 54 -19.76 8.11 -14.03
N ALA A 55 -18.81 7.53 -14.77
CA ALA A 55 -18.80 7.58 -16.22
C ALA A 55 -20.06 6.96 -16.84
N GLY A 56 -20.50 5.80 -16.33
CA GLY A 56 -21.72 5.14 -16.76
C GLY A 56 -22.97 5.99 -16.51
N ILE A 57 -23.07 6.63 -15.34
CA ILE A 57 -24.16 7.55 -15.01
C ILE A 57 -24.20 8.75 -15.96
N VAL A 58 -23.04 9.37 -16.23
CA VAL A 58 -22.93 10.51 -17.15
C VAL A 58 -23.35 10.13 -18.57
N LEU A 59 -22.88 8.97 -19.06
CA LEU A 59 -23.26 8.46 -20.38
C LEU A 59 -24.76 8.15 -20.44
N TRP A 60 -25.33 7.53 -19.41
CA TRP A 60 -26.75 7.21 -19.34
C TRP A 60 -27.62 8.47 -19.38
N MET A 61 -27.28 9.50 -18.60
CA MET A 61 -28.00 10.79 -18.65
C MET A 61 -27.92 11.44 -20.03
N LYS A 62 -26.73 11.46 -20.65
CA LYS A 62 -26.55 12.05 -21.98
C LYS A 62 -27.37 11.34 -23.06
N THR A 63 -27.43 10.00 -23.02
CA THR A 63 -28.24 9.22 -23.98
C THR A 63 -29.72 9.49 -23.77
N LYS A 64 -30.18 9.55 -22.51
CA LYS A 64 -31.58 9.86 -22.19
C LYS A 64 -32.00 11.25 -22.66
N ASP A 65 -31.16 12.26 -22.46
CA ASP A 65 -31.43 13.64 -22.92
C ASP A 65 -31.40 13.76 -24.46
N SER A 66 -30.80 12.80 -25.18
CA SER A 66 -30.77 12.80 -26.66
C SER A 66 -31.96 12.07 -27.28
N GLU A 67 -32.79 11.39 -26.49
CA GLU A 67 -34.02 10.71 -26.94
C GLU A 67 -35.30 11.56 -26.73
N GLU A 68 -35.22 12.68 -26.02
CA GLU A 68 -36.26 13.75 -25.97
C GLU A 68 -35.97 14.86 -26.99
#